data_AF-A0AAV6A7Y6-F1
#
_entry.id   AF-A0AAV6A7Y6-F1
#
_cell.length_a   1.000
_cell.length_b   1.000
_cell.length_c   1.000
_cell.angle_alpha   90.00
_cell.angle_beta   90.00
_cell.angle_gamma   90.00
#
_symmetry.space_group_name_H-M   'P 1'
#
loop_
_entity.id
_entity.type
_entity.pdbx_description
1 polymer ?
#
loop_
_entity_poly.entity_id
_entity_poly.type
_entity_poly.pdbx_seq_one_letter_code
_entity_poly.pdbx_strand_id
1 'polypeptide(L)'
;MIAPSGEQIEIIARDQQAVIVEVGGGLRSYSAGGRELVDGYGANQMSSSGRGQVLIPWPNRLQDGSYEFDGRHHQLPLNEPERSNAIHGLVRWVAWTA
;
A
#
# COMPACT_ATOMS: atom_id res chain seq x y z
N MET A 1 6.60 -20.39 6.64
CA MET A 1 5.91 -19.78 5.49
C MET A 1 6.12 -18.28 5.58
N ILE A 2 6.41 -17.61 4.46
CA ILE A 2 6.51 -16.15 4.41
C ILE A 2 5.09 -15.59 4.34
N ALA A 3 4.79 -14.55 5.12
CA ALA A 3 3.49 -13.87 5.09
C ALA A 3 3.26 -13.21 3.72
N PRO A 4 2.01 -13.11 3.22
CA PRO A 4 1.74 -12.50 1.91
C PRO A 4 2.18 -11.04 1.78
N SER A 5 2.32 -10.33 2.89
CA SER A 5 2.80 -8.93 2.94
C SER A 5 4.27 -8.79 3.32
N GLY A 6 5.03 -9.88 3.29
CA GLY A 6 6.47 -9.90 3.63
C GLY A 6 6.74 -9.78 5.13
N GLU A 7 7.90 -9.28 5.49
CA GLU A 7 8.28 -9.02 6.88
C GLU A 7 7.23 -8.18 7.62
N GLN A 8 7.04 -8.48 8.91
CA GLN A 8 6.10 -7.79 9.80
C GLN A 8 6.91 -7.04 10.86
N ILE A 9 6.96 -5.72 10.76
CA ILE A 9 7.73 -4.85 11.64
C ILE A 9 6.78 -4.28 12.69
N GLU A 10 6.92 -4.76 13.92
CA GLU A 10 6.11 -4.34 15.05
C GLU A 10 6.74 -3.14 15.78
N ILE A 11 5.92 -2.12 16.04
CA ILE A 11 6.30 -0.94 16.81
C ILE A 11 5.35 -0.83 18.00
N ILE A 12 5.90 -0.85 19.21
CA ILE A 12 5.14 -0.77 20.46
C ILE A 12 5.59 0.47 21.22
N ALA A 13 4.64 1.29 21.65
CA ALA A 13 4.87 2.44 22.52
C ALA A 13 3.71 2.62 23.50
N ARG A 14 3.97 2.42 24.79
CA ARG A 14 2.94 2.47 25.86
C ARG A 14 1.78 1.51 25.55
N ASP A 15 0.58 2.06 25.39
CA ASP A 15 -0.67 1.34 25.09
C ASP A 15 -0.96 1.25 23.59
N GLN A 16 0.02 1.58 22.74
CA GLN A 16 -0.10 1.60 21.28
C GLN A 16 0.77 0.51 20.65
N GLN A 17 0.23 -0.12 19.61
CA GLN A 17 0.91 -1.14 18.82
C GLN A 17 0.57 -0.95 17.35
N ALA A 18 1.58 -0.86 16.50
CA ALA A 18 1.45 -0.76 15.05
C ALA A 18 2.25 -1.88 14.38
N VAL A 19 1.74 -2.40 13.27
CA VAL A 19 2.49 -3.34 12.42
C VAL A 19 2.63 -2.74 11.03
N ILE A 20 3.87 -2.46 10.64
CA ILE A 20 4.27 -2.07 9.29
C ILE A 20 4.71 -3.32 8.53
N VAL A 21 4.46 -3.39 7.23
CA VAL A 21 4.80 -4.55 6.41
C VAL A 21 5.76 -4.19 5.28
N GLU A 22 6.64 -5.13 4.93
CA GLU A 22 7.63 -4.99 3.87
C GLU A 22 7.00 -4.64 2.51
N VAL A 23 5.95 -5.37 2.11
CA VAL A 23 5.30 -5.16 0.82
C VAL A 23 4.48 -3.87 0.87
N GLY A 24 4.92 -2.88 0.10
CA GLY A 24 4.29 -1.58 -0.02
C GLY A 24 4.54 -0.62 1.15
N GLY A 25 5.37 -1.00 2.12
CA GLY A 25 5.65 -0.19 3.31
C GLY A 25 4.39 0.13 4.13
N GLY A 26 3.40 -0.77 4.10
CA GLY A 26 2.03 -0.46 4.52
C GLY A 26 1.80 -0.59 6.04
N LEU A 27 0.87 0.22 6.58
CA LEU A 27 0.35 0.04 7.94
C LEU A 27 -0.76 -1.04 7.95
N ARG A 28 -0.43 -2.26 8.38
CA ARG A 28 -1.39 -3.38 8.39
C ARG A 28 -2.37 -3.32 9.55
N SER A 29 -1.90 -2.99 10.75
CA SER A 29 -2.72 -2.89 11.96
C SER A 29 -2.22 -1.78 12.86
N TYR A 30 -3.13 -1.17 13.59
CA TYR A 30 -2.84 -0.16 14.59
C TYR A 30 -3.90 -0.20 15.68
N SER A 31 -3.48 -0.38 16.92
CA SER A 31 -4.34 -0.37 18.08
C SER A 31 -3.81 0.59 19.15
N ALA A 32 -4.72 1.17 19.92
CA ALA A 32 -4.41 2.01 21.07
C ALA A 32 -5.47 1.84 22.16
N GLY A 33 -5.07 1.79 23.43
CA GLY A 33 -6.01 1.65 24.55
C GLY A 33 -6.91 0.41 24.45
N GLY A 34 -6.38 -0.69 23.90
CA GLY A 34 -7.10 -1.94 23.70
C GLY A 34 -8.14 -1.92 22.57
N ARG A 35 -8.11 -0.93 21.68
CA ARG A 35 -9.02 -0.81 20.53
C ARG A 35 -8.26 -0.78 19.22
N GLU A 36 -8.73 -1.53 18.23
CA GLU A 36 -8.29 -1.39 16.84
C GLU A 36 -8.74 -0.03 16.28
N LEU A 37 -7.80 0.72 15.72
CA LEU A 37 -8.03 2.08 15.21
C LEU A 37 -8.04 2.16 13.68
N VAL A 38 -7.61 1.10 13.00
CA VAL A 38 -7.63 1.02 11.55
C VAL A 38 -8.36 -0.24 11.10
N ASP A 39 -9.01 -0.12 9.95
CA ASP A 39 -9.62 -1.25 9.26
C ASP A 39 -8.53 -2.04 8.52
N GLY A 40 -7.79 -2.85 9.27
CA GLY A 40 -6.62 -3.60 8.83
C GLY A 40 -6.93 -4.97 8.22
N TYR A 41 -5.90 -5.81 8.09
CA TYR A 41 -6.03 -7.18 7.57
C TYR A 41 -5.12 -8.17 8.33
N GLY A 42 -5.46 -9.45 8.24
CA GLY A 42 -4.73 -10.52 8.91
C GLY A 42 -3.31 -10.69 8.36
N ALA A 43 -2.37 -11.14 9.19
CA ALA A 43 -0.98 -11.36 8.79
C ALA A 43 -0.83 -12.41 7.66
N ASN A 44 -1.82 -13.29 7.51
CA ASN A 44 -1.89 -14.30 6.46
C ASN A 44 -2.76 -13.86 5.25
N GLN A 45 -3.14 -12.59 5.17
CA GLN A 45 -3.96 -12.03 4.08
C GLN A 45 -3.13 -11.06 3.24
N MET A 46 -3.41 -11.01 1.93
CA MET A 46 -2.99 -9.87 1.11
C MET A 46 -3.87 -8.65 1.43
N SER A 47 -3.29 -7.46 1.30
CA SER A 47 -4.06 -6.22 1.41
C SER A 47 -5.12 -6.18 0.31
N SER A 48 -6.36 -5.89 0.69
CA SER A 48 -7.44 -5.58 -0.25
C SER A 48 -7.47 -4.08 -0.53
N SER A 49 -7.73 -3.72 -1.79
CA SER A 49 -7.75 -2.32 -2.24
C SER A 49 -6.40 -1.61 -2.02
N GLY A 50 -6.33 -0.67 -1.07
CA GLY A 50 -5.14 0.12 -0.74
C GLY A 50 -5.01 0.36 0.77
N ARG A 51 -5.46 -0.59 1.60
CA ARG A 51 -5.52 -0.43 3.06
C ARG A 51 -4.10 -0.30 3.62
N GLY A 52 -3.83 0.86 4.22
CA GLY A 52 -2.55 1.21 4.84
C GLY A 52 -1.37 1.39 3.89
N GLN A 53 -1.56 1.23 2.57
CA GLN A 53 -0.47 1.27 1.58
C GLN A 53 -0.05 2.71 1.26
N VAL A 54 1.23 2.87 0.91
CA VAL A 54 1.80 4.14 0.45
C VAL A 54 1.51 4.34 -1.04
N LEU A 55 0.92 5.50 -1.40
CA LEU A 55 0.43 5.80 -2.76
C LEU A 55 1.33 6.87 -3.42
N ILE A 56 2.52 6.45 -3.85
CA ILE A 56 3.53 7.34 -4.45
C ILE A 56 3.82 6.89 -5.88
N PRO A 57 3.94 7.80 -6.86
CA PRO A 57 3.90 9.26 -6.71
C PRO A 57 2.52 9.91 -6.75
N TRP A 58 1.44 9.16 -6.96
CA TRP A 58 0.08 9.72 -6.94
C TRP A 58 -0.91 8.83 -6.19
N PRO A 59 -1.90 9.43 -5.50
CA PRO A 59 -3.09 8.71 -5.10
C PRO A 59 -4.08 8.61 -6.27
N ASN A 60 -5.09 7.75 -6.10
CA ASN A 60 -6.17 7.56 -7.08
C ASN A 60 -5.67 7.18 -8.50
N ARG A 61 -6.42 7.55 -9.54
CA ARG A 61 -6.28 7.04 -10.92
C ARG A 61 -5.65 8.06 -11.86
N LEU A 62 -4.81 7.54 -12.75
CA LEU A 62 -4.50 8.16 -14.03
C LEU A 62 -5.36 7.47 -15.09
N GLN A 63 -6.20 8.27 -15.75
CA GLN A 63 -7.04 7.81 -16.85
C GLN A 63 -6.16 7.27 -17.98
N ASP A 64 -6.55 6.13 -18.55
CA ASP A 64 -5.82 5.44 -19.63
C ASP A 64 -4.37 5.08 -19.26
N GLY A 65 -4.03 5.19 -17.97
CA GLY A 65 -2.68 5.02 -17.44
C GLY A 65 -1.65 5.95 -18.06
N SER A 66 -2.07 7.07 -18.65
CA SER A 66 -1.17 7.95 -19.40
C SER A 66 -1.24 9.40 -18.94
N TYR A 67 -0.17 10.12 -19.21
CA TYR A 67 -0.08 11.55 -18.98
C TYR A 67 1.02 12.15 -19.85
N GLU A 68 0.95 13.46 -20.08
CA GLU A 68 2.02 14.23 -20.72
C GLU A 68 2.76 15.06 -19.68
N PHE A 69 4.09 15.05 -19.75
CA PHE A 69 4.94 15.89 -18.92
C PHE A 69 6.19 16.28 -19.71
N ASP A 70 6.53 17.57 -19.68
CA ASP A 70 7.71 18.12 -20.39
C ASP A 70 7.74 17.73 -21.89
N GLY A 71 6.59 17.81 -22.56
CA GLY A 71 6.43 17.46 -23.97
C GLY A 71 6.60 15.98 -24.29
N ARG A 72 6.61 15.10 -23.28
CA ARG A 72 6.73 13.65 -23.43
C ARG A 72 5.47 12.95 -22.95
N HIS A 73 4.97 12.04 -23.78
CA HIS A 73 3.90 11.14 -23.40
C HIS A 73 4.46 9.95 -22.61
N HIS A 74 3.89 9.71 -21.43
CA HIS A 74 4.24 8.61 -20.57
C HIS A 74 3.08 7.62 -20.48
N GLN A 75 3.38 6.33 -20.63
CA GLN A 75 2.42 5.25 -20.41
C GLN A 75 2.86 4.44 -19.19
N LEU A 76 1.92 4.20 -18.28
CA LEU A 76 2.10 3.40 -17.08
C LEU A 76 1.35 2.08 -17.18
N PRO A 77 1.72 1.06 -16.38
CA PRO A 77 0.96 -0.18 -16.30
C PRO A 77 -0.49 0.06 -15.87
N LEU A 78 -1.43 -0.57 -16.59
CA LEU A 78 -2.83 -0.60 -16.24
C LEU A 78 -3.08 -1.64 -15.14
N ASN A 79 -2.86 -1.24 -13.90
CA ASN A 79 -3.06 -2.08 -12.71
C ASN A 79 -4.51 -2.03 -12.16
N GLU A 80 -5.42 -1.38 -12.89
CA GLU A 80 -6.88 -1.51 -12.80
C GLU A 80 -7.45 -1.73 -14.22
N PRO A 81 -7.23 -2.91 -14.83
CA PRO A 81 -7.44 -3.14 -16.26
C PRO A 81 -8.91 -3.02 -16.70
N GLU A 82 -9.86 -3.39 -15.84
CA GLU A 82 -11.30 -3.30 -16.14
C GLU A 82 -11.77 -1.86 -16.35
N ARG A 83 -10.99 -0.88 -15.87
CA ARG A 83 -11.27 0.56 -16.00
C ARG A 83 -10.22 1.30 -16.81
N SER A 84 -9.26 0.58 -17.38
CA SER A 84 -8.13 1.14 -18.13
C SER A 84 -7.35 2.21 -17.36
N ASN A 85 -7.16 2.07 -16.04
CA ASN A 85 -6.43 3.07 -15.24
C ASN A 85 -5.10 2.54 -14.69
N ALA A 86 -4.18 3.48 -14.46
CA ALA A 86 -3.09 3.28 -13.50
C ALA A 86 -3.50 3.87 -12.13
N ILE A 87 -3.70 3.01 -11.14
CA ILE A 87 -4.19 3.34 -9.80
C ILE A 87 -3.07 3.29 -8.76
N HIS A 88 -3.01 4.31 -7.92
CA HIS A 88 -2.26 4.36 -6.65
C HIS A 88 -0.73 4.25 -6.78
N GLY A 89 -0.16 4.93 -7.77
CA GLY A 89 1.28 5.06 -7.89
C GLY A 89 1.99 3.77 -8.28
N LEU A 90 3.25 3.66 -7.88
CA LEU A 90 4.21 2.66 -8.34
C LEU A 90 4.71 1.72 -7.24
N VAL A 91 4.52 2.08 -5.97
CA VAL A 91 5.28 1.46 -4.86
C VAL A 91 4.46 0.52 -3.98
N ARG A 92 3.13 0.46 -4.13
CA ARG A 92 2.24 -0.24 -3.19
C ARG A 92 2.41 -1.76 -3.13
N TRP A 93 3.15 -2.34 -4.07
CA TRP A 93 3.47 -3.78 -4.13
C TRP A 93 4.97 -4.08 -4.16
N VAL A 94 5.82 -3.05 -4.03
CA VAL A 94 7.28 -3.20 -4.02
C VAL A 94 7.70 -3.61 -2.61
N ALA A 95 8.77 -4.41 -2.46
CA ALA A 95 9.36 -4.70 -1.16
C ALA A 95 10.18 -3.50 -0.65
N TRP A 96 9.92 -3.06 0.58
CA TRP A 96 10.61 -1.93 1.23
C TRP A 96 11.63 -2.44 2.24
N THR A 97 12.69 -1.65 2.46
CA THR A 97 13.69 -1.88 3.49
C THR A 97 13.62 -0.78 4.54
N ALA A 98 13.76 -1.14 5.82
CA ALA A 98 13.83 -0.19 6.94
C ALA A 98 15.17 0.56 7.00
#